data_AF-A0AAW7T0H4-F1
#
_entry.id   AF-A0AAW7T0H4-F1
#
_cell.length_a   1.000
_cell.length_b   1.000
_cell.length_c   1.000
_cell.angle_alpha   90.00
_cell.angle_beta   90.00
_cell.angle_gamma   90.00
#
_symmetry.space_group_name_H-M   'P 1'
#
loop_
_entity.id
_entity.type
_entity.pdbx_description
1 polymer ?
#
loop_
_entity_poly.entity_id
_entity_poly.type
_entity_poly.pdbx_seq_one_letter_code
_entity_poly.pdbx_strand_id
1 'polypeptide(L)'
;MTRSSPDRYQYDLVRTEFDVKYYLACHPDVEAAGVDALDHFMVHGWREGRNPSREFDVRYYLATNTDVDAIGMNPFVHYLQSGRLEGRLPRRPLDMWRRQIESAKPIHERQKDWGSAADVSPALSHSEVIEKLHGRNWGIGLVISVSHDDYKNSFGGIQNIISDEQQLFGENGWSYLHLSPAKPLPMLSDTSSIADFRVKLRLDGDALGVTTAQTLMSVLQEWLPEARKVELLVHHLLGHSPEIVAEIARVLRVTRTKVWLHDFFTLCSSYALMRNDVAFCGAPPTDSGACRICTYGGARPEHTRRMQRFFEELVPDVAAPSNGALQFWLTQSNYRASSHRVIAPANVYLARASSDYPATPSPRPLTVAHIGARSFLKGWNVFEELALRFKKDPRFRFVQLGAEDGSPLIGCIKNVPVKVSADNRSAMIEAVAEQNVDVVLSWSLWPETFCFAVHEGLAGGAFIVARKGAGNVWPAVSSLAPKRGVALDDLDSLFELFDSGDLERLVTSSPRLRGAVLSDRHSYGWVTAQRQLEKIGASHQHDSEKVTHG
;
A
#
# COMPACT_ATOMS: atom_id res chain seq x y z
N MET A 1 3.81 58.72 3.47
CA MET A 1 4.51 57.42 3.49
C MET A 1 4.09 56.65 2.24
N THR A 2 4.86 56.80 1.18
CA THR A 2 4.65 56.16 -0.12
C THR A 2 4.92 54.67 -0.01
N ARG A 3 3.90 53.83 -0.20
CA ARG A 3 4.07 52.39 -0.39
C ARG A 3 4.81 52.19 -1.71
N SER A 4 6.12 51.99 -1.66
CA SER A 4 6.91 51.59 -2.81
C SER A 4 6.36 50.26 -3.35
N SER A 5 5.88 50.29 -4.59
CA SER A 5 5.65 49.06 -5.36
C SER A 5 6.91 48.18 -5.26
N PRO A 6 6.78 46.85 -5.10
CA PRO A 6 7.95 46.00 -4.99
C PRO A 6 8.86 46.23 -6.20
N ASP A 7 10.16 46.37 -5.96
CA ASP A 7 11.14 46.61 -7.02
C ASP A 7 11.05 45.49 -8.07
N ARG A 8 11.16 45.85 -9.36
CA ARG A 8 11.13 44.91 -10.49
C ARG A 8 12.11 43.76 -10.30
N TYR A 9 13.27 44.05 -9.69
CA TYR A 9 14.25 43.04 -9.33
C TYR A 9 13.71 41.98 -8.35
N GLN A 10 12.93 42.38 -7.35
CA GLN A 10 12.34 41.45 -6.38
C GLN A 10 11.29 40.55 -7.05
N TYR A 11 10.50 41.10 -7.95
CA TYR A 11 9.55 40.34 -8.75
C TYR A 11 10.23 39.28 -9.62
N ASP A 12 11.29 39.66 -10.31
CA ASP A 12 12.05 38.74 -11.17
C ASP A 12 12.70 37.62 -10.34
N LEU A 13 13.26 37.96 -9.17
CA LEU A 13 13.84 36.99 -8.25
C LEU A 13 12.80 35.98 -7.76
N VAL A 14 11.66 36.47 -7.25
CA VAL A 14 10.59 35.59 -6.74
C VAL A 14 10.00 34.74 -7.86
N ARG A 15 9.77 35.30 -9.07
CA ARG A 15 9.20 34.56 -10.20
C ARG A 15 9.95 33.28 -10.53
N THR A 16 11.28 33.28 -10.38
CA THR A 16 12.10 32.09 -10.70
C THR A 16 11.98 30.93 -9.71
N GLU A 17 11.55 31.20 -8.47
CA GLU A 17 11.47 30.20 -7.39
C GLU A 17 10.04 30.05 -6.84
N PHE A 18 9.08 30.82 -7.38
CA PHE A 18 7.66 30.76 -7.05
C PHE A 18 6.98 29.61 -7.79
N ASP A 19 6.25 28.76 -7.06
CA ASP A 19 5.51 27.65 -7.66
C ASP A 19 4.04 28.04 -7.80
N VAL A 20 3.67 28.54 -8.98
CA VAL A 20 2.30 28.98 -9.30
C VAL A 20 1.28 27.86 -9.10
N LYS A 21 1.60 26.63 -9.52
CA LYS A 21 0.68 25.49 -9.42
C LYS A 21 0.43 25.12 -7.97
N TYR A 22 1.50 25.04 -7.17
CA TYR A 22 1.40 24.83 -5.73
C TYR A 22 0.59 25.95 -5.06
N TYR A 23 0.88 27.21 -5.39
CA TYR A 23 0.26 28.36 -4.74
C TYR A 23 -1.24 28.41 -4.98
N LEU A 24 -1.70 28.24 -6.22
CA LEU A 24 -3.14 28.24 -6.54
C LEU A 24 -3.85 27.05 -5.89
N ALA A 25 -3.24 25.86 -5.94
CA ALA A 25 -3.86 24.67 -5.37
C ALA A 25 -3.95 24.70 -3.83
N CYS A 26 -3.05 25.41 -3.15
CA CYS A 26 -3.14 25.64 -1.70
C CYS A 26 -4.09 26.80 -1.32
N HIS A 27 -4.47 27.65 -2.29
CA HIS A 27 -5.24 28.88 -2.05
C HIS A 27 -6.39 29.00 -3.06
N PRO A 28 -7.45 28.18 -2.93
CA PRO A 28 -8.58 28.17 -3.86
C PRO A 28 -9.33 29.51 -3.95
N ASP A 29 -9.22 30.36 -2.92
CA ASP A 29 -9.74 31.72 -2.92
C ASP A 29 -9.04 32.64 -3.93
N VAL A 30 -7.72 32.48 -4.08
CA VAL A 30 -6.92 33.21 -5.06
C VAL A 30 -7.23 32.71 -6.47
N GLU A 31 -7.35 31.39 -6.62
CA GLU A 31 -7.73 30.76 -7.90
C GLU A 31 -9.12 31.22 -8.35
N ALA A 32 -10.11 31.18 -7.45
CA ALA A 32 -11.48 31.61 -7.75
C ALA A 32 -11.59 33.10 -8.08
N ALA A 33 -10.73 33.93 -7.47
CA ALA A 33 -10.67 35.36 -7.76
C ALA A 33 -10.03 35.68 -9.14
N GLY A 34 -9.35 34.72 -9.77
CA GLY A 34 -8.70 34.89 -11.07
C GLY A 34 -7.57 35.92 -11.06
N VAL A 35 -7.02 36.24 -9.90
CA VAL A 35 -5.89 37.19 -9.75
C VAL A 35 -4.57 36.49 -10.07
N ASP A 36 -3.59 37.25 -10.55
CA ASP A 36 -2.25 36.70 -10.77
C ASP A 36 -1.64 36.23 -9.43
N ALA A 37 -1.22 34.97 -9.37
CA ALA A 37 -0.75 34.32 -8.15
C ALA A 37 0.53 34.96 -7.59
N LEU A 38 1.44 35.36 -8.48
CA LEU A 38 2.70 35.99 -8.09
C LEU A 38 2.45 37.40 -7.55
N ASP A 39 1.62 38.18 -8.23
CA ASP A 39 1.20 39.50 -7.77
C ASP A 39 0.49 39.43 -6.42
N HIS A 40 -0.46 38.49 -6.28
CA HIS A 40 -1.11 38.26 -5.01
C HIS A 40 -0.09 37.94 -3.91
N PHE A 41 0.85 37.02 -4.16
CA PHE A 41 1.86 36.68 -3.17
C PHE A 41 2.71 37.90 -2.78
N MET A 42 3.22 38.64 -3.77
CA MET A 42 4.12 39.78 -3.56
C MET A 42 3.46 40.92 -2.77
N VAL A 43 2.16 41.15 -2.99
CA VAL A 43 1.43 42.24 -2.35
C VAL A 43 0.75 41.80 -1.04
N HIS A 44 0.19 40.60 -0.98
CA HIS A 44 -0.68 40.15 0.11
C HIS A 44 -0.20 38.84 0.74
N GLY A 45 0.07 37.82 -0.08
CA GLY A 45 0.22 36.44 0.38
C GLY A 45 1.28 36.24 1.47
N TRP A 46 2.47 36.84 1.34
CA TRP A 46 3.50 36.69 2.37
C TRP A 46 3.11 37.32 3.71
N ARG A 47 2.29 38.39 3.71
CA ARG A 47 1.78 39.02 4.95
C ARG A 47 0.67 38.19 5.61
N GLU A 48 -0.06 37.42 4.81
CA GLU A 48 -1.05 36.45 5.27
C GLU A 48 -0.41 35.14 5.75
N GLY A 49 0.92 35.02 5.62
CA GLY A 49 1.66 33.82 5.96
C GLY A 49 1.43 32.67 4.97
N ARG A 50 1.10 32.97 3.71
CA ARG A 50 0.92 31.99 2.64
C ARG A 50 2.27 31.62 2.04
N ASN A 51 2.51 30.33 1.85
CA ASN A 51 3.80 29.85 1.35
C ASN A 51 3.89 30.00 -0.18
N PRO A 52 4.96 30.58 -0.73
CA PRO A 52 5.15 30.78 -2.18
C PRO A 52 5.48 29.50 -2.94
N SER A 53 6.03 28.52 -2.23
CA SER A 53 6.38 27.21 -2.75
C SER A 53 6.47 26.23 -1.58
N ARG A 54 6.61 24.95 -1.89
CA ARG A 54 6.78 23.92 -0.85
C ARG A 54 8.13 24.01 -0.12
N GLU A 55 9.12 24.66 -0.72
CA GLU A 55 10.47 24.78 -0.17
C GLU A 55 10.60 25.89 0.86
N PHE A 56 9.60 26.78 0.97
CA PHE A 56 9.65 27.96 1.83
C PHE A 56 8.42 28.06 2.74
N ASP A 57 8.64 28.12 4.05
CA ASP A 57 7.60 28.37 5.05
C ASP A 57 7.75 29.79 5.58
N VAL A 58 6.82 30.66 5.17
CA VAL A 58 6.81 32.08 5.53
C VAL A 58 6.74 32.29 7.03
N ARG A 59 5.88 31.53 7.72
CA ARG A 59 5.65 31.69 9.15
C ARG A 59 6.84 31.19 9.95
N TYR A 60 7.40 30.05 9.57
CA TYR A 60 8.62 29.53 10.17
C TYR A 60 9.79 30.49 9.97
N TYR A 61 9.96 31.02 8.75
CA TYR A 61 11.07 31.89 8.43
C TYR A 61 11.02 33.18 9.26
N LEU A 62 9.87 33.85 9.32
CA LEU A 62 9.71 35.06 10.13
C LEU A 62 9.88 34.77 11.64
N ALA A 63 9.32 33.66 12.14
CA ALA A 63 9.44 33.29 13.54
C ALA A 63 10.88 32.96 13.98
N THR A 64 11.71 32.46 13.05
CA THR A 64 13.10 32.10 13.32
C THR A 64 14.07 33.26 13.05
N ASN A 65 13.68 34.18 12.17
CA ASN A 65 14.48 35.31 11.70
C ASN A 65 13.80 36.63 12.11
N THR A 66 13.80 36.89 13.42
CA THR A 66 13.08 38.03 14.01
C THR A 66 13.61 39.38 13.54
N ASP A 67 14.85 39.43 13.05
CA ASP A 67 15.45 40.59 12.39
C ASP A 67 14.72 40.94 11.08
N VAL A 68 14.32 39.93 10.30
CA VAL A 68 13.56 40.09 9.04
C VAL A 68 12.11 40.50 9.32
N ASP A 69 11.51 39.94 10.36
CA ASP A 69 10.15 40.28 10.80
C ASP A 69 10.08 41.72 11.32
N ALA A 70 11.04 42.14 12.16
CA ALA A 70 11.09 43.48 12.75
C ALA A 70 11.15 44.61 11.70
N ILE A 71 11.79 44.37 10.55
CA ILE A 71 11.87 45.34 9.45
C ILE A 71 10.70 45.22 8.46
N GLY A 72 9.80 44.25 8.64
CA GLY A 72 8.64 44.03 7.76
C GLY A 72 9.01 43.72 6.31
N MET A 73 10.14 43.04 6.09
CA MET A 73 10.60 42.65 4.75
C MET A 73 9.88 41.38 4.29
N ASN A 74 9.63 41.25 2.98
CA ASN A 74 9.13 39.99 2.43
C ASN A 74 10.17 38.87 2.70
N PRO A 75 9.81 37.83 3.48
CA PRO A 75 10.76 36.82 3.92
C PRO A 75 11.30 35.97 2.78
N PHE A 76 10.51 35.75 1.74
CA PHE A 76 10.95 34.98 0.58
C PHE A 76 11.96 35.77 -0.25
N VAL A 77 11.74 37.08 -0.43
CA VAL A 77 12.72 37.96 -1.07
C VAL A 77 14.02 37.98 -0.27
N HIS A 78 13.95 38.16 1.05
CA HIS A 78 15.12 38.13 1.91
C HIS A 78 15.89 36.81 1.77
N TYR A 79 15.20 35.68 1.83
CA TYR A 79 15.81 34.37 1.71
C TYR A 79 16.54 34.19 0.38
N LEU A 80 15.92 34.60 -0.73
CA LEU A 80 16.52 34.48 -2.05
C LEU A 80 17.71 35.43 -2.26
N GLN A 81 17.72 36.60 -1.62
CA GLN A 81 18.79 37.59 -1.76
C GLN A 81 20.01 37.29 -0.89
N SER A 82 19.81 36.91 0.37
CA SER A 82 20.91 36.72 1.32
C SER A 82 20.71 35.52 2.25
N GLY A 83 19.49 35.26 2.72
CA GLY A 83 19.23 34.24 3.73
C GLY A 83 19.71 32.84 3.33
N ARG A 84 19.61 32.47 2.05
CA ARG A 84 20.16 31.21 1.52
C ARG A 84 21.67 31.12 1.66
N LEU A 85 22.40 32.19 1.36
CA LEU A 85 23.87 32.25 1.48
C LEU A 85 24.31 32.31 2.94
N GLU A 86 23.50 32.92 3.80
CA GLU A 86 23.70 32.95 5.26
C GLU A 86 23.41 31.59 5.93
N GLY A 87 22.91 30.59 5.19
CA GLY A 87 22.56 29.27 5.73
C GLY A 87 21.25 29.27 6.55
N ARG A 88 20.42 30.32 6.43
CA ARG A 88 19.11 30.35 7.09
C ARG A 88 18.21 29.30 6.46
N LEU A 89 17.51 28.54 7.31
CA LEU A 89 16.63 27.47 6.84
C LEU A 89 15.35 28.08 6.25
N PRO A 90 14.96 27.75 5.00
CA PRO A 90 13.76 28.30 4.39
C PRO A 90 12.46 27.72 4.95
N ARG A 91 12.56 26.57 5.62
CA ARG A 91 11.45 25.83 6.22
C ARG A 91 11.96 25.01 7.39
N ARG A 92 11.03 24.55 8.23
CA ARG A 92 11.34 23.74 9.39
C ARG A 92 11.97 22.39 8.98
N PRO A 93 13.07 21.96 9.61
CA PRO A 93 13.59 20.60 9.43
C PRO A 93 12.55 19.54 9.83
N LEU A 94 12.55 18.40 9.14
CA LEU A 94 11.66 17.26 9.40
C LEU A 94 10.16 17.61 9.38
N ASP A 95 9.79 18.71 8.72
CA ASP A 95 8.42 19.23 8.72
C ASP A 95 7.38 18.20 8.28
N MET A 96 7.70 17.35 7.29
CA MET A 96 6.80 16.27 6.85
C MET A 96 6.47 15.26 7.97
N TRP A 97 7.46 14.86 8.79
CA TRP A 97 7.24 13.94 9.91
C TRP A 97 6.43 14.61 11.00
N ARG A 98 6.75 15.88 11.28
CA ARG A 98 6.01 16.69 12.26
C ARG A 98 4.54 16.81 11.89
N ARG A 99 4.24 17.22 10.65
CA ARG A 99 2.86 17.34 10.15
C ARG A 99 2.13 16.01 10.24
N GLN A 100 2.80 14.90 9.91
CA GLN A 100 2.22 13.56 10.04
C GLN A 100 1.83 13.27 11.50
N ILE A 101 2.72 13.54 12.47
CA ILE A 101 2.43 13.36 13.90
C ILE A 101 1.31 14.27 14.38
N GLU A 102 1.35 15.56 14.03
CA GLU A 102 0.34 16.56 14.44
C GLU A 102 -1.04 16.25 13.86
N SER A 103 -1.09 15.61 12.68
CA SER A 103 -2.33 15.14 12.05
C SER A 103 -2.80 13.77 12.54
N ALA A 104 -1.97 13.03 13.28
CA ALA A 104 -2.26 11.65 13.66
C ALA A 104 -3.37 11.62 14.73
N LYS A 105 -4.53 11.07 14.36
CA LYS A 105 -5.68 10.90 15.26
C LYS A 105 -5.73 9.49 15.84
N PRO A 106 -6.29 9.28 17.04
CA PRO A 106 -6.66 7.95 17.52
C PRO A 106 -7.53 7.19 16.52
N ILE A 107 -7.37 5.86 16.43
CA ILE A 107 -8.05 5.06 15.40
C ILE A 107 -9.59 5.15 15.46
N HIS A 108 -10.16 5.32 16.65
CA HIS A 108 -11.61 5.44 16.83
C HIS A 108 -12.17 6.75 16.27
N GLU A 109 -11.38 7.83 16.24
CA GLU A 109 -11.81 9.10 15.63
C GLU A 109 -11.79 9.05 14.10
N ARG A 110 -10.91 8.22 13.51
CA ARG A 110 -10.79 8.04 12.06
C ARG A 110 -11.99 7.33 11.43
N GLN A 111 -12.84 6.68 12.23
CA GLN A 111 -14.05 6.01 11.74
C GLN A 111 -14.98 6.97 10.99
N LYS A 112 -15.03 8.25 11.40
CA LYS A 112 -15.91 9.27 10.79
C LYS A 112 -15.55 9.51 9.33
N ASP A 113 -14.27 9.42 8.99
CA ASP A 113 -13.75 9.64 7.64
C ASP A 113 -14.11 8.48 6.68
N TRP A 114 -14.43 7.30 7.24
CA TRP A 114 -14.81 6.09 6.49
C TRP A 114 -16.33 5.88 6.43
N GLY A 115 -17.08 6.46 7.36
CA GLY A 115 -18.52 6.26 7.48
C GLY A 115 -19.34 6.77 6.29
N SER A 116 -18.83 7.74 5.52
CA SER A 116 -19.48 8.26 4.30
C SER A 116 -19.49 7.25 3.15
N ALA A 117 -18.60 6.25 3.17
CA ALA A 117 -18.55 5.16 2.18
C ALA A 117 -19.47 3.98 2.53
N ALA A 118 -20.27 4.09 3.59
CA ALA A 118 -21.20 3.04 3.99
C ALA A 118 -22.30 2.83 2.94
N ASP A 119 -22.58 1.56 2.67
CA ASP A 119 -23.65 1.16 1.76
C ASP A 119 -25.00 1.21 2.47
N VAL A 120 -25.80 2.19 2.06
CA VAL A 120 -27.13 2.45 2.61
C VAL A 120 -28.24 1.73 1.85
N SER A 121 -27.91 0.91 0.85
CA SER A 121 -28.89 0.11 0.11
C SER A 121 -29.71 -0.74 1.08
N PRO A 122 -31.00 -1.03 0.84
CA PRO A 122 -31.76 -1.94 1.68
C PRO A 122 -31.09 -3.31 1.80
N ALA A 123 -31.15 -3.94 2.97
CA ALA A 123 -30.69 -5.31 3.13
C ALA A 123 -31.66 -6.27 2.45
N LEU A 124 -31.15 -7.13 1.57
CA LEU A 124 -31.89 -8.20 0.92
C LEU A 124 -32.48 -9.13 1.99
N SER A 125 -33.76 -9.39 1.85
CA SER A 125 -34.52 -10.37 2.62
C SER A 125 -34.10 -11.81 2.30
N HIS A 126 -34.54 -12.74 3.15
CA HIS A 126 -34.29 -14.18 2.97
C HIS A 126 -34.69 -14.69 1.58
N SER A 127 -35.90 -14.34 1.12
CA SER A 127 -36.41 -14.74 -0.19
C SER A 127 -35.63 -14.12 -1.36
N GLU A 128 -35.20 -12.87 -1.24
CA GLU A 128 -34.42 -12.20 -2.29
C GLU A 128 -33.03 -12.81 -2.42
N VAL A 129 -32.36 -13.14 -1.30
CA VAL A 129 -31.06 -13.83 -1.35
C VAL A 129 -31.23 -15.22 -1.99
N ILE A 130 -32.28 -15.97 -1.63
CA ILE A 130 -32.60 -17.26 -2.28
C ILE A 130 -32.79 -17.09 -3.78
N GLU A 131 -33.58 -16.10 -4.22
CA GLU A 131 -33.82 -15.84 -5.64
C GLU A 131 -32.51 -15.53 -6.39
N LYS A 132 -31.62 -14.73 -5.78
CA LYS A 132 -30.31 -14.39 -6.35
C LYS A 132 -29.36 -15.59 -6.45
N LEU A 133 -29.52 -16.59 -5.58
CA LEU A 133 -28.75 -17.83 -5.59
C LEU A 133 -29.39 -18.93 -6.45
N HIS A 134 -30.65 -18.76 -6.87
CA HIS A 134 -31.41 -19.77 -7.60
C HIS A 134 -30.76 -20.11 -8.96
N GLY A 135 -30.76 -21.41 -9.30
CA GLY A 135 -30.21 -21.91 -10.57
C GLY A 135 -28.68 -21.97 -10.65
N ARG A 136 -27.96 -21.63 -9.57
CA ARG A 136 -26.48 -21.72 -9.53
C ARG A 136 -26.00 -23.15 -9.24
N ASN A 137 -24.98 -23.58 -9.98
CA ASN A 137 -24.30 -24.85 -9.74
C ASN A 137 -23.10 -24.65 -8.81
N TRP A 138 -23.21 -25.11 -7.56
CA TRP A 138 -22.15 -24.99 -6.55
C TRP A 138 -20.97 -25.96 -6.75
N GLY A 139 -20.92 -26.64 -7.89
CA GLY A 139 -19.82 -27.51 -8.30
C GLY A 139 -19.35 -28.48 -7.22
N ILE A 140 -18.05 -28.46 -6.91
CA ILE A 140 -17.36 -29.30 -5.92
C ILE A 140 -17.55 -28.79 -4.48
N GLY A 141 -17.73 -27.48 -4.30
CA GLY A 141 -17.81 -26.84 -3.00
C GLY A 141 -17.94 -25.33 -3.08
N LEU A 142 -18.07 -24.71 -1.91
CA LEU A 142 -18.17 -23.26 -1.75
C LEU A 142 -16.96 -22.73 -0.99
N VAL A 143 -16.38 -21.66 -1.51
CA VAL A 143 -15.43 -20.82 -0.79
C VAL A 143 -16.13 -19.57 -0.33
N ILE A 144 -16.01 -19.25 0.94
CA ILE A 144 -16.41 -17.98 1.51
C ILE A 144 -15.14 -17.16 1.69
N SER A 145 -14.99 -16.10 0.88
CA SER A 145 -13.84 -15.20 0.95
C SER A 145 -14.22 -13.91 1.67
N VAL A 146 -13.37 -13.45 2.60
CA VAL A 146 -13.62 -12.25 3.41
C VAL A 146 -12.50 -11.25 3.20
N SER A 147 -12.83 -10.02 2.79
CA SER A 147 -11.88 -8.90 2.70
C SER A 147 -12.49 -7.58 3.15
N HIS A 148 -11.67 -6.53 3.21
CA HIS A 148 -12.05 -5.23 3.75
C HIS A 148 -12.90 -4.36 2.80
N ASP A 149 -12.99 -4.74 1.52
CA ASP A 149 -13.71 -4.01 0.49
C ASP A 149 -14.07 -4.91 -0.71
N ASP A 150 -14.78 -4.34 -1.68
CA ASP A 150 -15.21 -5.03 -2.89
C ASP A 150 -14.08 -5.07 -3.93
N TYR A 151 -13.55 -6.27 -4.18
CA TYR A 151 -12.37 -6.46 -5.04
C TYR A 151 -12.57 -6.11 -6.53
N LYS A 152 -13.82 -5.97 -7.01
CA LYS A 152 -14.10 -5.52 -8.39
C LYS A 152 -14.25 -4.00 -8.48
N ASN A 153 -14.65 -3.36 -7.38
CA ASN A 153 -14.91 -1.91 -7.34
C ASN A 153 -13.75 -1.11 -6.73
N SER A 154 -12.84 -1.78 -6.03
CA SER A 154 -11.61 -1.21 -5.47
C SER A 154 -10.37 -1.65 -6.25
N PHE A 155 -9.28 -0.90 -6.11
CA PHE A 155 -8.01 -1.18 -6.79
C PHE A 155 -6.87 -1.32 -5.78
N GLY A 156 -6.08 -2.38 -5.91
CA GLY A 156 -4.94 -2.64 -5.03
C GLY A 156 -4.43 -4.08 -5.13
N GLY A 157 -3.31 -4.35 -4.45
CA GLY A 157 -2.66 -5.65 -4.49
C GLY A 157 -3.56 -6.79 -3.96
N ILE A 158 -4.29 -6.54 -2.88
CA ILE A 158 -5.19 -7.54 -2.27
C ILE A 158 -6.36 -7.85 -3.22
N GLN A 159 -6.95 -6.82 -3.84
CA GLN A 159 -8.06 -6.99 -4.78
C GLN A 159 -7.64 -7.78 -6.02
N ASN A 160 -6.40 -7.55 -6.49
CA ASN A 160 -5.82 -8.32 -7.59
C ASN A 160 -5.68 -9.81 -7.22
N ILE A 161 -5.19 -10.11 -6.02
CA ILE A 161 -5.06 -11.48 -5.51
C ILE A 161 -6.43 -12.17 -5.42
N ILE A 162 -7.43 -11.49 -4.84
CA ILE A 162 -8.79 -12.04 -4.69
C ILE A 162 -9.41 -12.32 -6.08
N SER A 163 -9.20 -11.44 -7.05
CA SER A 163 -9.70 -11.64 -8.41
C SER A 163 -9.08 -12.87 -9.08
N ASP A 164 -7.76 -13.04 -8.97
CA ASP A 164 -7.06 -14.17 -9.57
C ASP A 164 -7.45 -15.49 -8.88
N GLU A 165 -7.63 -15.45 -7.57
CA GLU A 165 -8.05 -16.60 -6.77
C GLU A 165 -9.51 -17.02 -7.06
N GLN A 166 -10.43 -16.05 -7.21
CA GLN A 166 -11.80 -16.31 -7.63
C GLN A 166 -11.85 -17.01 -8.99
N GLN A 167 -11.07 -16.53 -9.97
CA GLN A 167 -11.00 -17.17 -11.29
C GLN A 167 -10.48 -18.61 -11.17
N LEU A 168 -9.42 -18.80 -10.40
CA LEU A 168 -8.80 -20.11 -10.22
C LEU A 168 -9.74 -21.11 -9.55
N PHE A 169 -10.53 -20.70 -8.55
CA PHE A 169 -11.56 -21.56 -7.96
C PHE A 169 -12.64 -21.94 -8.98
N GLY A 170 -13.12 -20.98 -9.78
CA GLY A 170 -14.11 -21.21 -10.83
C GLY A 170 -13.64 -22.20 -11.90
N GLU A 171 -12.40 -22.05 -12.38
CA GLU A 171 -11.75 -22.99 -13.32
C GLU A 171 -11.65 -24.41 -12.77
N ASN A 172 -11.70 -24.57 -11.45
CA ASN A 172 -11.63 -25.85 -10.76
C ASN A 172 -12.98 -26.31 -10.18
N GLY A 173 -14.08 -25.70 -10.64
CA GLY A 173 -15.43 -26.12 -10.31
C GLY A 173 -15.86 -25.79 -8.88
N TRP A 174 -15.26 -24.80 -8.22
CA TRP A 174 -15.77 -24.25 -6.97
C TRP A 174 -16.59 -22.99 -7.22
N SER A 175 -17.63 -22.77 -6.41
CA SER A 175 -18.26 -21.46 -6.30
C SER A 175 -17.52 -20.59 -5.29
N TYR A 176 -17.49 -19.29 -5.55
CA TYR A 176 -16.74 -18.31 -4.79
C TYR A 176 -17.65 -17.17 -4.31
N LEU A 177 -18.04 -17.23 -3.04
CA LEU A 177 -18.82 -16.20 -2.38
C LEU A 177 -17.89 -15.24 -1.63
N HIS A 178 -17.79 -14.02 -2.11
CA HIS A 178 -17.00 -12.97 -1.49
C HIS A 178 -17.88 -12.05 -0.61
N LEU A 179 -17.37 -11.76 0.58
CA LEU A 179 -17.97 -10.93 1.60
C LEU A 179 -17.07 -9.71 1.87
N SER A 180 -17.66 -8.52 1.77
CA SER A 180 -17.03 -7.26 2.20
C SER A 180 -17.97 -6.47 3.12
N PRO A 181 -17.45 -5.63 4.02
CA PRO A 181 -18.31 -4.94 4.97
C PRO A 181 -19.18 -3.91 4.26
N ALA A 182 -20.48 -3.88 4.57
CA ALA A 182 -21.37 -2.83 4.07
C ALA A 182 -20.97 -1.45 4.63
N LYS A 183 -20.41 -1.43 5.84
CA LYS A 183 -19.86 -0.24 6.49
C LYS A 183 -18.33 -0.39 6.64
N PRO A 184 -17.54 0.15 5.71
CA PRO A 184 -16.07 0.17 5.86
C PRO A 184 -15.66 0.87 7.16
N LEU A 185 -14.70 0.29 7.89
CA LEU A 185 -14.15 0.86 9.12
C LEU A 185 -12.66 0.55 9.21
N PRO A 186 -11.78 1.47 9.62
CA PRO A 186 -10.33 1.25 9.68
C PRO A 186 -9.87 0.33 10.83
N MET A 187 -10.78 -0.44 11.41
CA MET A 187 -10.57 -1.35 12.54
C MET A 187 -11.62 -2.46 12.51
N LEU A 188 -11.55 -3.39 13.45
CA LEU A 188 -12.60 -4.39 13.65
C LEU A 188 -13.93 -3.70 13.99
N SER A 189 -15.03 -4.20 13.43
CA SER A 189 -16.36 -3.71 13.78
C SER A 189 -16.76 -4.16 15.18
N ASP A 190 -17.75 -3.50 15.78
CA ASP A 190 -18.33 -3.94 17.05
C ASP A 190 -19.17 -5.21 16.88
N THR A 191 -19.50 -5.84 18.01
CA THR A 191 -20.29 -7.09 18.11
C THR A 191 -21.75 -6.83 18.49
N SER A 192 -22.27 -5.61 18.28
CA SER A 192 -23.53 -5.17 18.91
C SER A 192 -24.77 -6.00 18.51
N SER A 193 -24.78 -6.65 17.34
CA SER A 193 -25.77 -7.68 16.96
C SER A 193 -25.40 -8.35 15.64
N ILE A 194 -25.54 -9.68 15.54
CA ILE A 194 -25.39 -10.41 14.26
C ILE A 194 -26.48 -10.06 13.24
N ALA A 195 -27.66 -9.65 13.73
CA ALA A 195 -28.77 -9.22 12.89
C ALA A 195 -28.50 -7.86 12.24
N ASP A 196 -27.68 -7.01 12.86
CA ASP A 196 -27.33 -5.68 12.34
C ASP A 196 -26.02 -5.66 11.56
N PHE A 197 -25.27 -6.77 11.56
CA PHE A 197 -24.01 -6.86 10.83
C PHE A 197 -24.26 -7.11 9.35
N ARG A 198 -23.99 -6.09 8.54
CA ARG A 198 -24.32 -6.06 7.11
C ARG A 198 -23.11 -6.32 6.24
N VAL A 199 -23.26 -7.21 5.28
CA VAL A 199 -22.22 -7.63 4.33
C VAL A 199 -22.70 -7.45 2.90
N LYS A 200 -21.78 -6.98 2.04
CA LYS A 200 -21.96 -6.99 0.59
C LYS A 200 -21.58 -8.36 0.06
N LEU A 201 -22.39 -8.88 -0.85
CA LEU A 201 -22.26 -10.20 -1.42
C LEU A 201 -21.83 -10.13 -2.89
N ARG A 202 -20.81 -10.90 -3.24
CA ARG A 202 -20.49 -11.26 -4.62
C ARG A 202 -20.38 -12.76 -4.80
N LEU A 203 -21.02 -13.32 -5.80
CA LEU A 203 -20.89 -14.73 -6.15
C LEU A 203 -20.27 -14.86 -7.54
N ASP A 204 -19.13 -15.53 -7.62
CA ASP A 204 -18.40 -15.78 -8.88
C ASP A 204 -18.12 -14.50 -9.69
N GLY A 205 -17.96 -13.37 -8.98
CA GLY A 205 -17.75 -12.04 -9.56
C GLY A 205 -19.00 -11.17 -9.65
N ASP A 206 -20.20 -11.77 -9.67
CA ASP A 206 -21.47 -11.06 -9.80
C ASP A 206 -21.89 -10.39 -8.48
N ALA A 207 -22.22 -9.10 -8.52
CA ALA A 207 -22.77 -8.39 -7.36
C ALA A 207 -24.21 -8.86 -7.09
N LEU A 208 -24.47 -9.37 -5.89
CA LEU A 208 -25.81 -9.81 -5.49
C LEU A 208 -26.56 -8.73 -4.71
N GLY A 209 -25.84 -7.93 -3.91
CA GLY A 209 -26.39 -6.86 -3.08
C GLY A 209 -25.87 -6.91 -1.65
N VAL A 210 -26.58 -6.28 -0.72
CA VAL A 210 -26.23 -6.23 0.71
C VAL A 210 -27.23 -7.06 1.49
N THR A 211 -26.80 -7.87 2.46
CA THR A 211 -27.70 -8.56 3.40
C THR A 211 -27.11 -8.56 4.81
N THR A 212 -27.82 -9.13 5.78
CA THR A 212 -27.32 -9.33 7.15
C THR A 212 -26.59 -10.66 7.27
N ALA A 213 -25.62 -10.77 8.19
CA ALA A 213 -24.96 -12.06 8.45
C ALA A 213 -25.96 -13.14 8.89
N GLN A 214 -27.00 -12.76 9.65
CA GLN A 214 -28.06 -13.68 10.06
C GLN A 214 -28.81 -14.27 8.85
N THR A 215 -29.26 -13.40 7.93
CA THR A 215 -29.97 -13.83 6.71
C THR A 215 -29.06 -14.69 5.84
N LEU A 216 -27.80 -14.26 5.65
CA LEU A 216 -26.83 -15.01 4.86
C LEU A 216 -26.65 -16.44 5.39
N MET A 217 -26.43 -16.58 6.69
CA MET A 217 -26.25 -17.88 7.33
C MET A 217 -27.48 -18.77 7.17
N SER A 218 -28.68 -18.24 7.43
CA SER A 218 -29.94 -19.01 7.30
C SER A 218 -30.12 -19.54 5.87
N VAL A 219 -29.93 -18.67 4.87
CA VAL A 219 -30.08 -19.06 3.46
C VAL A 219 -29.02 -20.09 3.06
N LEU A 220 -27.76 -19.87 3.41
CA LEU A 220 -26.70 -20.82 3.05
C LEU A 220 -26.86 -22.18 3.74
N GLN A 221 -27.38 -22.23 4.97
CA GLN A 221 -27.70 -23.50 5.63
C GLN A 221 -28.81 -24.28 4.92
N GLU A 222 -29.83 -23.60 4.42
CA GLU A 222 -30.91 -24.23 3.65
C GLU A 222 -30.43 -24.74 2.28
N TRP A 223 -29.45 -24.05 1.69
CA TRP A 223 -29.01 -24.28 0.31
C TRP A 223 -27.77 -25.16 0.16
N LEU A 224 -26.92 -25.25 1.16
CA LEU A 224 -25.77 -26.15 1.17
C LEU A 224 -26.26 -27.54 1.62
N PRO A 225 -26.50 -28.50 0.71
CA PRO A 225 -26.88 -29.86 1.13
C PRO A 225 -25.79 -30.44 2.03
N GLU A 226 -26.16 -31.45 2.84
CA GLU A 226 -25.31 -32.01 3.92
C GLU A 226 -23.93 -32.52 3.47
N ALA A 227 -23.66 -32.66 2.16
CA ALA A 227 -22.43 -33.25 1.61
C ALA A 227 -21.49 -32.27 0.86
N ARG A 228 -21.76 -30.96 0.80
CA ARG A 228 -20.85 -30.00 0.11
C ARG A 228 -19.72 -29.52 1.02
N LYS A 229 -18.51 -29.38 0.46
CA LYS A 229 -17.36 -28.80 1.18
C LYS A 229 -17.49 -27.28 1.23
N VAL A 230 -17.32 -26.71 2.40
CA VAL A 230 -17.25 -25.26 2.61
C VAL A 230 -15.88 -24.91 3.17
N GLU A 231 -15.21 -23.94 2.55
CA GLU A 231 -13.95 -23.40 3.04
C GLU A 231 -14.10 -21.89 3.32
N LEU A 232 -13.43 -21.42 4.37
CA LEU A 232 -13.35 -20.01 4.71
C LEU A 232 -11.95 -19.49 4.39
N LEU A 233 -11.89 -18.40 3.65
CA LEU A 233 -10.65 -17.73 3.30
C LEU A 233 -10.70 -16.26 3.72
N VAL A 234 -9.83 -15.89 4.65
CA VAL A 234 -9.79 -14.55 5.22
C VAL A 234 -8.58 -13.80 4.67
N HIS A 235 -8.85 -12.82 3.80
CA HIS A 235 -7.84 -11.86 3.33
C HIS A 235 -7.66 -10.71 4.32
N HIS A 236 -8.75 -10.20 4.89
CA HIS A 236 -8.68 -9.09 5.85
C HIS A 236 -9.96 -8.99 6.68
N LEU A 237 -9.84 -8.46 7.92
CA LEU A 237 -10.97 -8.30 8.86
C LEU A 237 -11.31 -6.83 9.19
N LEU A 238 -10.73 -5.86 8.48
CA LEU A 238 -11.09 -4.45 8.59
C LEU A 238 -12.55 -4.26 8.19
N GLY A 239 -13.32 -3.61 9.06
CA GLY A 239 -14.78 -3.50 8.93
C GLY A 239 -15.56 -4.76 9.33
N HIS A 240 -14.90 -5.85 9.70
CA HIS A 240 -15.54 -7.10 10.12
C HIS A 240 -15.44 -7.33 11.63
N SER A 241 -16.36 -8.15 12.15
CA SER A 241 -16.27 -8.73 13.49
C SER A 241 -15.68 -10.14 13.35
N PRO A 242 -14.51 -10.44 13.93
CA PRO A 242 -13.95 -11.80 13.94
C PRO A 242 -14.92 -12.82 14.55
N GLU A 243 -15.70 -12.42 15.55
CA GLU A 243 -16.69 -13.26 16.21
C GLU A 243 -17.80 -13.67 15.24
N ILE A 244 -18.32 -12.73 14.45
CA ILE A 244 -19.36 -13.03 13.45
C ILE A 244 -18.79 -13.88 12.31
N VAL A 245 -17.56 -13.62 11.88
CA VAL A 245 -16.89 -14.44 10.86
C VAL A 245 -16.66 -15.88 11.36
N ALA A 246 -16.26 -16.05 12.62
CA ALA A 246 -16.14 -17.37 13.24
C ALA A 246 -17.50 -18.07 13.39
N GLU A 247 -18.54 -17.33 13.75
CA GLU A 247 -19.91 -17.85 13.82
C GLU A 247 -20.40 -18.32 12.44
N ILE A 248 -20.16 -17.56 11.37
CA ILE A 248 -20.44 -17.99 9.98
C ILE A 248 -19.73 -19.32 9.69
N ALA A 249 -18.45 -19.43 10.07
CA ALA A 249 -17.68 -20.66 9.86
C ALA A 249 -18.28 -21.87 10.60
N ARG A 250 -18.68 -21.66 11.85
CA ARG A 250 -19.27 -22.68 12.73
C ARG A 250 -20.64 -23.14 12.19
N VAL A 251 -21.51 -22.18 11.88
CA VAL A 251 -22.90 -22.40 11.42
C VAL A 251 -22.93 -23.12 10.07
N LEU A 252 -22.00 -22.77 9.17
CA LEU A 252 -21.86 -23.39 7.84
C LEU A 252 -20.95 -24.61 7.83
N ARG A 253 -20.50 -25.08 9.00
CA ARG A 253 -19.64 -26.27 9.16
C ARG A 253 -18.42 -26.21 8.23
N VAL A 254 -17.75 -25.07 8.20
CA VAL A 254 -16.53 -24.86 7.40
C VAL A 254 -15.52 -25.95 7.73
N THR A 255 -15.08 -26.63 6.68
CA THR A 255 -14.15 -27.76 6.78
C THR A 255 -12.70 -27.31 6.98
N ARG A 256 -12.38 -26.08 6.52
CA ARG A 256 -11.04 -25.52 6.57
C ARG A 256 -11.08 -24.00 6.56
N THR A 257 -10.34 -23.39 7.47
CA THR A 257 -10.15 -21.94 7.50
C THR A 257 -8.72 -21.60 7.12
N LYS A 258 -8.57 -20.61 6.25
CA LYS A 258 -7.29 -20.07 5.77
C LYS A 258 -7.23 -18.57 6.03
N VAL A 259 -6.08 -18.08 6.47
CA VAL A 259 -5.84 -16.66 6.72
C VAL A 259 -4.61 -16.21 5.92
N TRP A 260 -4.78 -15.14 5.15
CA TRP A 260 -3.69 -14.43 4.49
C TRP A 260 -3.14 -13.31 5.39
N LEU A 261 -1.82 -13.24 5.51
CA LEU A 261 -1.09 -12.16 6.14
C LEU A 261 -0.65 -11.13 5.09
N HIS A 262 -1.62 -10.49 4.43
CA HIS A 262 -1.32 -9.40 3.48
C HIS A 262 -0.60 -8.23 4.16
N ASP A 263 -0.82 -8.06 5.45
CA ASP A 263 -0.20 -7.06 6.31
C ASP A 263 -0.18 -7.58 7.77
N PHE A 264 0.05 -6.69 8.73
CA PHE A 264 0.13 -7.03 10.16
C PHE A 264 -1.13 -6.68 10.94
N PHE A 265 -2.28 -6.54 10.27
CA PHE A 265 -3.55 -6.22 10.92
C PHE A 265 -3.93 -7.22 12.00
N THR A 266 -3.53 -8.49 11.90
CA THR A 266 -3.76 -9.47 12.98
C THR A 266 -3.08 -9.07 14.29
N LEU A 267 -2.00 -8.30 14.26
CA LEU A 267 -1.20 -7.90 15.43
C LEU A 267 -1.60 -6.53 16.01
N CYS A 268 -2.20 -5.66 15.19
CA CYS A 268 -2.58 -4.31 15.56
C CYS A 268 -3.58 -3.72 14.55
N SER A 269 -4.45 -2.83 15.01
CA SER A 269 -5.29 -2.02 14.11
C SER A 269 -4.49 -1.12 13.16
N SER A 270 -3.24 -0.78 13.51
CA SER A 270 -2.27 -0.28 12.54
C SER A 270 -1.73 -1.45 11.72
N TYR A 271 -2.33 -1.73 10.56
CA TYR A 271 -1.93 -2.84 9.69
C TYR A 271 -0.47 -2.76 9.23
N ALA A 272 0.09 -1.54 9.15
CA ALA A 272 1.49 -1.28 8.82
C ALA A 272 2.42 -1.19 10.05
N LEU A 273 1.87 -1.31 11.27
CA LEU A 273 2.59 -1.19 12.55
C LEU A 273 3.35 0.14 12.68
N MET A 274 2.74 1.23 12.23
CA MET A 274 3.34 2.55 12.27
C MET A 274 2.86 3.30 13.52
N ARG A 275 3.76 3.43 14.50
CA ARG A 275 3.53 4.24 15.69
C ARG A 275 3.32 5.70 15.27
N ASN A 276 2.15 6.24 15.60
CA ASN A 276 1.73 7.60 15.24
C ASN A 276 1.90 7.90 13.75
N ASP A 277 1.73 6.88 12.90
CA ASP A 277 1.87 6.93 11.43
C ASP A 277 3.25 7.35 10.90
N VAL A 278 4.29 7.37 11.75
CA VAL A 278 5.62 7.89 11.35
C VAL A 278 6.77 6.89 11.46
N ALA A 279 6.67 5.91 12.35
CA ALA A 279 7.78 4.99 12.60
C ALA A 279 7.28 3.57 12.83
N PHE A 280 7.89 2.61 12.14
CA PHE A 280 7.63 1.19 12.38
C PHE A 280 7.94 0.83 13.84
N CYS A 281 6.97 0.23 14.53
CA CYS A 281 7.06 -0.01 15.97
C CYS A 281 7.62 -1.38 16.34
N GLY A 282 7.62 -2.34 15.43
CA GLY A 282 8.03 -3.72 15.72
C GLY A 282 7.03 -4.50 16.58
N ALA A 283 5.77 -4.05 16.67
CA ALA A 283 4.70 -4.69 17.43
C ALA A 283 5.03 -4.97 18.92
N PRO A 284 5.52 -3.98 19.70
CA PRO A 284 5.95 -4.20 21.09
C PRO A 284 4.78 -4.70 21.97
N PRO A 285 5.03 -5.19 23.20
CA PRO A 285 3.97 -5.58 24.13
C PRO A 285 2.88 -4.49 24.27
N THR A 286 1.61 -4.91 24.37
CA THR A 286 0.46 -3.98 24.37
C THR A 286 0.43 -3.04 25.56
N ASP A 287 1.09 -3.41 26.66
CA ASP A 287 1.23 -2.64 27.90
C ASP A 287 2.49 -1.76 27.93
N SER A 288 3.34 -1.83 26.90
CA SER A 288 4.59 -1.07 26.79
C SER A 288 4.37 0.45 26.72
N GLY A 289 5.34 1.22 27.18
CA GLY A 289 5.31 2.70 27.07
C GLY A 289 5.17 3.18 25.62
N ALA A 290 5.78 2.48 24.67
CA ALA A 290 5.65 2.78 23.24
C ALA A 290 4.21 2.63 22.73
N CYS A 291 3.47 1.64 23.23
CA CYS A 291 2.07 1.45 22.87
C CYS A 291 1.17 2.47 23.58
N ARG A 292 1.44 2.82 24.84
CA ARG A 292 0.64 3.80 25.60
C ARG A 292 0.56 5.19 24.96
N ILE A 293 1.65 5.65 24.33
CA ILE A 293 1.70 6.95 23.64
C ILE A 293 1.32 6.88 22.15
N CYS A 294 0.96 5.70 21.67
CA CYS A 294 0.59 5.47 20.29
C CYS A 294 -0.90 5.79 20.06
N THR A 295 -1.24 6.43 18.94
CA THR A 295 -2.63 6.67 18.52
C THR A 295 -3.46 5.40 18.35
N TYR A 296 -2.82 4.25 18.14
CA TYR A 296 -3.46 2.94 18.07
C TYR A 296 -3.44 2.19 19.42
N GLY A 297 -2.69 2.70 20.38
CA GLY A 297 -2.39 2.04 21.65
C GLY A 297 -3.60 1.69 22.48
N GLY A 298 -4.56 2.60 22.57
CA GLY A 298 -5.79 2.39 23.33
C GLY A 298 -6.68 1.27 22.77
N ALA A 299 -6.70 1.08 21.44
CA ALA A 299 -7.53 0.06 20.79
C ALA A 299 -6.83 -1.30 20.68
N ARG A 300 -5.49 -1.33 20.72
CA ARG A 300 -4.72 -2.55 20.44
C ARG A 300 -4.99 -3.71 21.41
N PRO A 301 -5.11 -3.54 22.74
CA PRO A 301 -5.37 -4.66 23.65
C PRO A 301 -6.64 -5.43 23.29
N GLU A 302 -7.73 -4.71 23.00
CA GLU A 302 -8.99 -5.35 22.63
C GLU A 302 -8.92 -5.98 21.25
N HIS A 303 -8.30 -5.30 20.28
CA HIS A 303 -8.02 -5.86 18.96
C HIS A 303 -7.29 -7.20 19.05
N THR A 304 -6.18 -7.26 19.78
CA THR A 304 -5.38 -8.48 19.92
C THR A 304 -6.12 -9.60 20.64
N ARG A 305 -6.97 -9.27 21.62
CA ARG A 305 -7.79 -10.25 22.35
C ARG A 305 -8.83 -10.90 21.42
N ARG A 306 -9.48 -10.09 20.58
CA ARG A 306 -10.47 -10.58 19.61
C ARG A 306 -9.83 -11.42 18.52
N MET A 307 -8.67 -11.01 18.02
CA MET A 307 -7.86 -11.83 17.10
C MET A 307 -7.40 -13.14 17.75
N GLN A 308 -6.96 -13.12 19.01
CA GLN A 308 -6.57 -14.35 19.73
C GLN A 308 -7.71 -15.36 19.74
N ARG A 309 -8.92 -14.94 20.13
CA ARG A 309 -10.11 -15.81 20.15
C ARG A 309 -10.43 -16.38 18.78
N PHE A 310 -10.37 -15.55 17.74
CA PHE A 310 -10.59 -15.98 16.36
C PHE A 310 -9.63 -17.12 15.93
N PHE A 311 -8.34 -16.98 16.24
CA PHE A 311 -7.34 -18.00 15.93
C PHE A 311 -7.46 -19.24 16.82
N GLU A 312 -7.88 -19.09 18.07
CA GLU A 312 -8.14 -20.22 18.98
C GLU A 312 -9.35 -21.06 18.55
N GLU A 313 -10.40 -20.41 18.07
CA GLU A 313 -11.64 -21.05 17.64
C GLU A 313 -11.49 -21.74 16.29
N LEU A 314 -10.89 -21.07 15.30
CA LEU A 314 -10.84 -21.58 13.93
C LEU A 314 -9.55 -22.33 13.58
N VAL A 315 -8.47 -22.14 14.35
CA VAL A 315 -7.15 -22.75 14.17
C VAL A 315 -6.73 -22.79 12.68
N PRO A 316 -6.64 -21.63 12.02
CA PRO A 316 -6.54 -21.56 10.57
C PRO A 316 -5.19 -22.06 10.06
N ASP A 317 -5.14 -22.41 8.78
CA ASP A 317 -3.89 -22.41 8.02
C ASP A 317 -3.51 -20.96 7.70
N VAL A 318 -2.23 -20.62 7.79
CA VAL A 318 -1.73 -19.26 7.60
C VAL A 318 -0.82 -19.18 6.37
N ALA A 319 -1.07 -18.19 5.52
CA ALA A 319 -0.18 -17.85 4.40
C ALA A 319 0.39 -16.45 4.59
N ALA A 320 1.69 -16.33 4.47
CA ALA A 320 2.35 -15.04 4.35
C ALA A 320 2.92 -14.87 2.95
N PRO A 321 2.96 -13.65 2.41
CA PRO A 321 3.43 -13.43 1.06
C PRO A 321 4.96 -13.46 0.92
N SER A 322 5.69 -13.48 2.04
CA SER A 322 7.14 -13.61 2.08
C SER A 322 7.61 -14.27 3.37
N ASN A 323 8.83 -14.82 3.35
CA ASN A 323 9.45 -15.37 4.54
C ASN A 323 9.65 -14.31 5.63
N GLY A 324 10.04 -13.09 5.27
CA GLY A 324 10.20 -11.99 6.23
C GLY A 324 8.90 -11.67 6.98
N ALA A 325 7.77 -11.61 6.25
CA ALA A 325 6.46 -11.40 6.86
C ALA A 325 6.05 -12.56 7.79
N LEU A 326 6.25 -13.81 7.35
CA LEU A 326 5.93 -14.99 8.15
C LEU A 326 6.72 -15.03 9.45
N GLN A 327 8.05 -14.90 9.36
CA GLN A 327 8.93 -14.99 10.54
C GLN A 327 8.65 -13.86 11.53
N PHE A 328 8.39 -12.65 11.02
CA PHE A 328 7.99 -11.53 11.87
C PHE A 328 6.68 -11.84 12.61
N TRP A 329 5.66 -12.32 11.90
CA TRP A 329 4.37 -12.68 12.52
C TRP A 329 4.50 -13.81 13.55
N LEU A 330 5.27 -14.87 13.26
CA LEU A 330 5.52 -15.97 14.20
C LEU A 330 6.26 -15.51 15.45
N THR A 331 7.16 -14.53 15.32
CA THR A 331 7.90 -13.96 16.46
C THR A 331 7.01 -13.07 17.32
N GLN A 332 6.07 -12.35 16.70
CA GLN A 332 5.25 -11.33 17.37
C GLN A 332 3.87 -11.82 17.81
N SER A 333 3.47 -13.03 17.44
CA SER A 333 2.19 -13.63 17.82
C SER A 333 2.38 -14.94 18.56
N ASN A 334 1.38 -15.25 19.38
CA ASN A 334 1.16 -16.54 20.03
C ASN A 334 -0.13 -17.20 19.52
N TYR A 335 -0.58 -16.80 18.32
CA TYR A 335 -1.81 -17.28 17.72
C TYR A 335 -1.69 -18.75 17.30
N ARG A 336 -2.73 -19.53 17.58
CA ARG A 336 -2.77 -20.93 17.19
C ARG A 336 -3.08 -21.05 15.70
N ALA A 337 -2.21 -21.74 14.96
CA ALA A 337 -2.41 -22.04 13.55
C ALA A 337 -2.22 -23.54 13.30
N SER A 338 -3.01 -24.11 12.39
CA SER A 338 -2.89 -25.52 11.98
C SER A 338 -1.62 -25.76 11.17
N SER A 339 -1.31 -24.84 10.27
CA SER A 339 -0.07 -24.82 9.50
C SER A 339 0.27 -23.40 9.08
N HIS A 340 1.50 -23.17 8.63
CA HIS A 340 1.91 -21.91 8.03
C HIS A 340 2.79 -22.12 6.81
N ARG A 341 2.70 -21.25 5.81
CA ARG A 341 3.55 -21.30 4.62
C ARG A 341 3.77 -19.94 3.98
N VAL A 342 4.82 -19.85 3.17
CA VAL A 342 5.11 -18.69 2.33
C VAL A 342 4.54 -18.91 0.94
N ILE A 343 3.80 -17.93 0.42
CA ILE A 343 3.21 -17.97 -0.92
C ILE A 343 3.36 -16.61 -1.56
N ALA A 344 4.25 -16.50 -2.54
CA ALA A 344 4.39 -15.26 -3.28
C ALA A 344 3.10 -14.98 -4.08
N PRO A 345 2.46 -13.82 -3.91
CA PRO A 345 1.28 -13.43 -4.71
C PRO A 345 1.55 -13.37 -6.21
N ALA A 346 2.79 -13.08 -6.61
CA ALA A 346 3.22 -13.04 -7.99
C ALA A 346 4.71 -13.35 -8.12
N ASN A 347 5.12 -13.82 -9.30
CA ASN A 347 6.51 -14.06 -9.66
C ASN A 347 6.92 -13.17 -10.85
N VAL A 348 8.17 -12.72 -10.84
CA VAL A 348 8.75 -11.96 -11.94
C VAL A 348 9.56 -12.90 -12.83
N TYR A 349 9.26 -12.87 -14.12
CA TYR A 349 9.99 -13.59 -15.16
C TYR A 349 10.76 -12.59 -16.01
N LEU A 350 12.07 -12.53 -15.84
CA LEU A 350 12.95 -11.66 -16.63
C LEU A 350 13.42 -12.39 -17.88
N ALA A 351 13.48 -11.66 -19.01
CA ALA A 351 14.10 -12.16 -20.22
C ALA A 351 15.56 -12.53 -19.95
N ARG A 352 16.04 -13.61 -20.58
CA ARG A 352 17.46 -13.97 -20.54
C ARG A 352 18.25 -12.88 -21.25
N ALA A 353 19.37 -12.48 -20.66
CA ALA A 353 20.32 -11.60 -21.34
C ALA A 353 20.82 -12.30 -22.60
N SER A 354 20.50 -11.78 -23.78
CA SER A 354 21.33 -12.05 -24.96
C SER A 354 22.65 -11.34 -24.76
N SER A 355 23.76 -11.96 -25.15
CA SER A 355 25.14 -11.44 -25.03
C SER A 355 25.38 -10.08 -25.72
N ASP A 356 24.41 -9.52 -26.43
CA ASP A 356 24.64 -8.55 -27.50
C ASP A 356 24.09 -7.13 -27.23
N TYR A 357 23.81 -6.74 -25.98
CA TYR A 357 23.42 -5.36 -25.68
C TYR A 357 24.23 -4.74 -24.53
N PRO A 358 25.40 -4.13 -24.80
CA PRO A 358 25.77 -2.96 -24.05
C PRO A 358 24.83 -1.84 -24.51
N ALA A 359 23.84 -1.49 -23.68
CA ALA A 359 23.13 -0.23 -23.89
C ALA A 359 24.13 0.89 -23.61
N THR A 360 24.80 1.37 -24.67
CA THR A 360 25.56 2.62 -24.61
C THR A 360 24.60 3.68 -24.06
N PRO A 361 24.89 4.33 -22.91
CA PRO A 361 23.98 5.31 -22.36
C PRO A 361 23.73 6.39 -23.40
N SER A 362 22.47 6.58 -23.80
CA SER A 362 22.09 7.83 -24.45
C SER A 362 22.42 8.95 -23.45
N PRO A 363 23.03 10.07 -23.89
CA PRO A 363 23.37 11.20 -23.02
C PRO A 363 22.10 11.95 -22.64
N ARG A 364 21.23 11.29 -21.87
CA ARG A 364 19.95 11.80 -21.40
C ARG A 364 19.92 11.74 -19.87
N PRO A 365 19.12 12.61 -19.23
CA PRO A 365 18.88 12.50 -17.80
C PRO A 365 18.32 11.12 -17.44
N LEU A 366 18.77 10.58 -16.30
CA LEU A 366 18.19 9.40 -15.67
C LEU A 366 16.77 9.70 -15.22
N THR A 367 15.85 8.82 -15.58
CA THR A 367 14.47 8.86 -15.11
C THR A 367 14.36 8.15 -13.78
N VAL A 368 14.03 8.91 -12.74
CA VAL A 368 13.82 8.39 -11.39
C VAL A 368 12.32 8.40 -11.12
N ALA A 369 11.78 7.23 -10.77
CA ALA A 369 10.35 7.03 -10.62
C ALA A 369 9.96 6.64 -9.19
N HIS A 370 8.84 7.20 -8.72
CA HIS A 370 8.02 6.59 -7.69
C HIS A 370 6.86 5.84 -8.34
N ILE A 371 6.57 4.63 -7.87
CA ILE A 371 5.53 3.77 -8.45
C ILE A 371 4.40 3.58 -7.43
N GLY A 372 3.17 3.78 -7.88
CA GLY A 372 1.94 3.60 -7.11
C GLY A 372 1.47 4.87 -6.39
N ALA A 373 0.64 4.65 -5.36
CA ALA A 373 -0.01 5.71 -4.60
C ALA A 373 0.99 6.64 -3.90
N ARG A 374 0.62 7.92 -3.79
CA ARG A 374 1.41 8.98 -3.14
C ARG A 374 1.26 8.95 -1.61
N SER A 375 1.63 7.81 -1.02
CA SER A 375 1.49 7.51 0.40
C SER A 375 2.76 7.80 1.20
N PHE A 376 2.60 8.41 2.38
CA PHE A 376 3.68 8.60 3.36
C PHE A 376 4.36 7.26 3.72
N LEU A 377 3.57 6.20 3.90
CA LEU A 377 4.05 4.85 4.25
C LEU A 377 4.97 4.25 3.18
N LYS A 378 4.73 4.61 1.93
CA LYS A 378 5.48 4.14 0.75
C LYS A 378 6.66 5.05 0.40
N GLY A 379 6.97 6.03 1.25
CA GLY A 379 8.10 6.92 1.08
C GLY A 379 7.88 8.05 0.07
N TRP A 380 6.62 8.36 -0.28
CA TRP A 380 6.30 9.41 -1.24
C TRP A 380 6.97 10.74 -0.89
N ASN A 381 6.86 11.17 0.37
CA ASN A 381 7.46 12.41 0.82
C ASN A 381 8.99 12.39 0.71
N VAL A 382 9.65 11.23 0.88
CA VAL A 382 11.10 11.12 0.67
C VAL A 382 11.45 11.29 -0.81
N PHE A 383 10.66 10.71 -1.71
CA PHE A 383 10.81 10.92 -3.14
C PHE A 383 10.63 12.39 -3.54
N GLU A 384 9.67 13.08 -2.93
CA GLU A 384 9.47 14.52 -3.16
C GLU A 384 10.64 15.37 -2.66
N GLU A 385 11.16 15.08 -1.47
CA GLU A 385 12.36 15.75 -0.94
C GLU A 385 13.59 15.54 -1.83
N LEU A 386 13.76 14.32 -2.34
CA LEU A 386 14.80 13.98 -3.30
C LEU A 386 14.63 14.78 -4.60
N ALA A 387 13.42 14.80 -5.17
CA ALA A 387 13.13 15.53 -6.39
C ALA A 387 13.33 17.04 -6.23
N LEU A 388 13.01 17.62 -5.08
CA LEU A 388 13.26 19.04 -4.77
C LEU A 388 14.76 19.33 -4.70
N ARG A 389 15.52 18.49 -3.96
CA ARG A 389 16.98 18.65 -3.81
C ARG A 389 17.70 18.66 -5.16
N PHE A 390 17.30 17.75 -6.06
CA PHE A 390 17.94 17.56 -7.36
C PHE A 390 17.19 18.22 -8.53
N LYS A 391 16.22 19.12 -8.27
CA LYS A 391 15.37 19.74 -9.33
C LYS A 391 16.17 20.54 -10.38
N LYS A 392 17.35 21.06 -10.01
CA LYS A 392 18.25 21.84 -10.88
C LYS A 392 19.39 21.00 -11.46
N ASP A 393 19.50 19.73 -11.09
CA ASP A 393 20.54 18.85 -11.57
C ASP A 393 20.13 18.26 -12.93
N PRO A 394 20.86 18.56 -14.03
CA PRO A 394 20.50 18.09 -15.37
C PRO A 394 20.64 16.57 -15.53
N ARG A 395 21.26 15.86 -14.58
CA ARG A 395 21.43 14.41 -14.62
C ARG A 395 20.12 13.66 -14.35
N PHE A 396 19.12 14.30 -13.74
CA PHE A 396 17.91 13.61 -13.27
C PHE A 396 16.62 14.22 -13.83
N ARG A 397 15.62 13.37 -14.04
CA ARG A 397 14.22 13.77 -14.15
C ARG A 397 13.36 12.88 -13.25
N PHE A 398 12.32 13.46 -12.65
CA PHE A 398 11.48 12.78 -11.68
C PHE A 398 10.07 12.54 -12.24
N VAL A 399 9.60 11.31 -12.13
CA VAL A 399 8.26 10.92 -12.55
C VAL A 399 7.53 10.16 -11.44
N GLN A 400 6.22 10.29 -11.36
CA GLN A 400 5.40 9.41 -10.54
C GLN A 400 4.42 8.65 -11.43
N LEU A 401 4.48 7.31 -11.38
CA LEU A 401 3.61 6.43 -12.14
C LEU A 401 2.49 5.93 -11.22
N GLY A 402 1.25 6.33 -11.47
CA GLY A 402 0.11 5.97 -10.62
C GLY A 402 -1.03 6.96 -10.74
N ALA A 403 -2.08 6.79 -9.93
CA ALA A 403 -3.19 7.73 -9.88
C ALA A 403 -2.73 9.15 -9.49
N GLU A 404 -3.42 10.18 -9.96
CA GLU A 404 -3.30 11.54 -9.43
C GLU A 404 -4.06 11.64 -8.10
N ASP A 405 -3.50 11.10 -7.03
CA ASP A 405 -4.14 11.00 -5.70
C ASP A 405 -3.44 11.82 -4.60
N GLY A 406 -4.15 12.65 -3.84
CA GLY A 406 -3.56 13.43 -2.74
C GLY A 406 -3.07 14.83 -3.11
N SER A 407 -2.12 15.37 -2.34
CA SER A 407 -1.69 16.78 -2.43
C SER A 407 -1.16 17.16 -3.82
N PRO A 408 -1.24 18.45 -4.21
CA PRO A 408 -0.69 18.92 -5.49
C PRO A 408 0.78 18.53 -5.66
N LEU A 409 1.14 18.07 -6.86
CA LEU A 409 2.53 17.75 -7.19
C LEU A 409 3.37 19.02 -7.19
N ILE A 410 4.60 18.89 -6.71
CA ILE A 410 5.63 19.90 -6.93
C ILE A 410 5.99 19.96 -8.42
N GLY A 411 6.29 21.15 -8.93
CA GLY A 411 6.48 21.36 -10.37
C GLY A 411 7.57 20.52 -11.06
N CYS A 412 8.55 19.99 -10.30
CA CYS A 412 9.62 19.16 -10.85
C CYS A 412 9.29 17.66 -10.99
N ILE A 413 8.13 17.20 -10.48
CA ILE A 413 7.68 15.82 -10.65
C ILE A 413 6.55 15.78 -11.68
N LYS A 414 6.73 14.96 -12.72
CA LYS A 414 5.68 14.68 -13.70
C LYS A 414 4.88 13.44 -13.28
N ASN A 415 3.56 13.57 -13.09
CA ASN A 415 2.70 12.40 -12.99
C ASN A 415 2.46 11.77 -14.36
N VAL A 416 2.41 10.44 -14.37
CA VAL A 416 1.95 9.62 -15.48
C VAL A 416 0.83 8.76 -14.92
N PRO A 417 -0.43 9.01 -15.31
CA PRO A 417 -1.57 8.25 -14.81
C PRO A 417 -1.44 6.78 -15.20
N VAL A 418 -1.38 5.90 -14.20
CA VAL A 418 -1.33 4.45 -14.42
C VAL A 418 -2.24 3.76 -13.42
N LYS A 419 -3.03 2.80 -13.93
CA LYS A 419 -3.96 2.01 -13.13
C LYS A 419 -3.84 0.54 -13.52
N VAL A 420 -3.39 -0.27 -12.58
CA VAL A 420 -3.38 -1.73 -12.71
C VAL A 420 -4.76 -2.26 -12.36
N SER A 421 -5.33 -3.09 -13.22
CA SER A 421 -6.65 -3.72 -13.02
C SER A 421 -6.58 -5.21 -13.30
N ALA A 422 -7.70 -5.93 -13.10
CA ALA A 422 -7.83 -7.33 -13.47
C ALA A 422 -7.60 -7.55 -14.97
N ASP A 423 -8.12 -6.65 -15.80
CA ASP A 423 -8.05 -6.76 -17.26
C ASP A 423 -6.72 -6.26 -17.83
N ASN A 424 -5.99 -5.40 -17.10
CA ASN A 424 -4.68 -4.90 -17.50
C ASN A 424 -3.67 -4.99 -16.34
N ARG A 425 -3.09 -6.18 -16.18
CA ARG A 425 -2.06 -6.48 -15.17
C ARG A 425 -0.68 -5.92 -15.54
N SER A 426 -0.41 -5.68 -16.82
CA SER A 426 0.90 -5.20 -17.31
C SER A 426 1.01 -3.68 -17.38
N ALA A 427 -0.07 -2.92 -17.14
CA ALA A 427 -0.12 -1.46 -17.26
C ALA A 427 1.07 -0.73 -16.61
N MET A 428 1.46 -1.14 -15.39
CA MET A 428 2.60 -0.50 -14.71
C MET A 428 3.95 -0.88 -15.35
N ILE A 429 4.11 -2.13 -15.76
CA ILE A 429 5.33 -2.62 -16.43
C ILE A 429 5.53 -1.87 -17.75
N GLU A 430 4.45 -1.72 -18.52
CA GLU A 430 4.40 -0.98 -19.78
C GLU A 430 4.74 0.49 -19.55
N ALA A 431 4.12 1.14 -18.56
CA ALA A 431 4.42 2.53 -18.22
C ALA A 431 5.89 2.75 -17.81
N VAL A 432 6.47 1.86 -17.01
CA VAL A 432 7.91 1.89 -16.65
C VAL A 432 8.77 1.83 -17.91
N ALA A 433 8.42 0.95 -18.85
CA ALA A 433 9.14 0.78 -20.11
C ALA A 433 8.99 2.00 -21.05
N GLU A 434 7.77 2.50 -21.23
CA GLU A 434 7.43 3.62 -22.12
C GLU A 434 8.02 4.95 -21.65
N GLN A 435 7.99 5.20 -20.33
CA GLN A 435 8.59 6.40 -19.74
C GLN A 435 10.13 6.31 -19.66
N ASN A 436 10.71 5.21 -20.12
CA ASN A 436 12.14 4.92 -20.06
C ASN A 436 12.68 5.08 -18.63
N VAL A 437 11.96 4.54 -17.64
CA VAL A 437 12.36 4.58 -16.24
C VAL A 437 13.70 3.85 -16.06
N ASP A 438 14.68 4.54 -15.48
CA ASP A 438 16.01 3.98 -15.23
C ASP A 438 16.13 3.52 -13.78
N VAL A 439 15.55 4.30 -12.87
CA VAL A 439 15.60 4.05 -11.42
C VAL A 439 14.18 4.09 -10.86
N VAL A 440 13.83 3.10 -10.05
CA VAL A 440 12.66 3.14 -9.18
C VAL A 440 13.15 3.30 -7.75
N LEU A 441 12.68 4.36 -7.07
CA LEU A 441 12.91 4.54 -5.65
C LEU A 441 11.80 3.86 -4.85
N SER A 442 12.15 2.82 -4.09
CA SER A 442 11.25 2.13 -3.15
C SER A 442 11.67 2.43 -1.72
N TRP A 443 11.12 3.51 -1.15
CA TRP A 443 11.52 4.00 0.17
C TRP A 443 10.48 3.75 1.28
N SER A 444 9.96 2.53 1.33
CA SER A 444 8.90 2.20 2.29
C SER A 444 9.38 2.28 3.74
N LEU A 445 8.57 2.96 4.55
CA LEU A 445 8.86 3.24 5.96
C LEU A 445 8.44 2.08 6.88
N TRP A 446 7.61 1.18 6.35
CA TRP A 446 7.15 -0.04 7.00
C TRP A 446 7.72 -1.27 6.28
N PRO A 447 7.83 -2.42 6.96
CA PRO A 447 8.32 -3.63 6.33
C PRO A 447 7.24 -4.22 5.43
N GLU A 448 7.33 -3.98 4.13
CA GLU A 448 6.36 -4.51 3.19
C GLU A 448 6.36 -6.04 3.22
N THR A 449 5.17 -6.62 3.34
CA THR A 449 4.97 -8.07 3.25
C THR A 449 5.22 -8.56 1.82
N PHE A 450 4.76 -7.77 0.83
CA PHE A 450 4.99 -7.93 -0.60
C PHE A 450 4.87 -6.59 -1.32
N CYS A 451 5.72 -6.35 -2.33
CA CYS A 451 5.81 -5.06 -3.00
C CYS A 451 5.63 -5.19 -4.52
N PHE A 452 4.40 -5.08 -5.03
CA PHE A 452 4.14 -5.12 -6.49
C PHE A 452 4.94 -4.08 -7.26
N ALA A 453 5.06 -2.86 -6.74
CA ALA A 453 5.81 -1.77 -7.38
C ALA A 453 7.27 -2.13 -7.72
N VAL A 454 7.93 -2.91 -6.86
CA VAL A 454 9.30 -3.39 -7.09
C VAL A 454 9.33 -4.48 -8.16
N HIS A 455 8.38 -5.41 -8.13
CA HIS A 455 8.27 -6.48 -9.12
C HIS A 455 7.97 -5.90 -10.51
N GLU A 456 7.04 -4.94 -10.60
CA GLU A 456 6.67 -4.22 -11.81
C GLU A 456 7.83 -3.36 -12.32
N GLY A 457 8.53 -2.64 -11.43
CA GLY A 457 9.72 -1.86 -11.77
C GLY A 457 10.85 -2.72 -12.36
N LEU A 458 11.12 -3.87 -11.74
CA LEU A 458 12.09 -4.85 -12.26
C LEU A 458 11.65 -5.41 -13.62
N ALA A 459 10.39 -5.82 -13.77
CA ALA A 459 9.87 -6.32 -15.03
C ALA A 459 9.89 -5.25 -16.15
N GLY A 460 9.68 -3.97 -15.81
CA GLY A 460 9.75 -2.87 -16.77
C GLY A 460 11.18 -2.47 -17.16
N GLY A 461 12.20 -3.04 -16.50
CA GLY A 461 13.61 -2.82 -16.83
C GLY A 461 14.33 -1.81 -15.95
N ALA A 462 13.75 -1.35 -14.84
CA ALA A 462 14.37 -0.37 -13.96
C ALA A 462 15.42 -0.99 -13.01
N PHE A 463 16.33 -0.15 -12.53
CA PHE A 463 17.20 -0.39 -11.38
C PHE A 463 16.47 0.04 -10.09
N ILE A 464 16.55 -0.74 -9.02
CA ILE A 464 15.80 -0.47 -7.78
C ILE A 464 16.73 0.13 -6.73
N VAL A 465 16.43 1.33 -6.25
CA VAL A 465 17.01 1.88 -5.01
C VAL A 465 16.00 1.65 -3.89
N ALA A 466 16.37 0.85 -2.90
CA ALA A 466 15.47 0.45 -1.83
C ALA A 466 15.99 0.85 -0.45
N ARG A 467 15.07 1.11 0.48
CA ARG A 467 15.43 1.13 1.90
C ARG A 467 15.61 -0.30 2.41
N LYS A 468 16.73 -0.59 3.06
CA LYS A 468 17.08 -1.93 3.56
C LYS A 468 16.06 -2.47 4.58
N GLY A 469 15.51 -1.59 5.41
CA GLY A 469 14.48 -1.91 6.41
C GLY A 469 13.05 -2.04 5.88
N ALA A 470 12.83 -2.05 4.55
CA ALA A 470 11.50 -2.08 3.92
C ALA A 470 10.90 -3.50 3.77
N GLY A 471 11.27 -4.45 4.65
CA GLY A 471 10.70 -5.80 4.64
C GLY A 471 11.12 -6.60 3.41
N ASN A 472 10.15 -7.14 2.66
CA ASN A 472 10.40 -8.01 1.52
C ASN A 472 10.90 -7.28 0.26
N VAL A 473 10.97 -5.94 0.27
CA VAL A 473 11.47 -5.16 -0.87
C VAL A 473 12.86 -5.62 -1.30
N TRP A 474 13.85 -5.55 -0.41
CA TRP A 474 15.24 -5.91 -0.76
C TRP A 474 15.45 -7.41 -0.98
N PRO A 475 14.88 -8.32 -0.17
CA PRO A 475 14.91 -9.76 -0.47
C PRO A 475 14.35 -10.11 -1.85
N ALA A 476 13.28 -9.44 -2.31
CA ALA A 476 12.75 -9.64 -3.66
C ALA A 476 13.74 -9.19 -4.73
N VAL A 477 14.33 -7.99 -4.59
CA VAL A 477 15.33 -7.47 -5.56
C VAL A 477 16.57 -8.35 -5.60
N SER A 478 17.16 -8.63 -4.44
CA SER A 478 18.43 -9.36 -4.34
C SER A 478 18.33 -10.81 -4.81
N SER A 479 17.17 -11.46 -4.63
CA SER A 479 16.96 -12.84 -5.11
C SER A 479 16.65 -12.90 -6.61
N LEU A 480 15.84 -11.99 -7.15
CA LEU A 480 15.42 -11.99 -8.55
C LEU A 480 16.47 -11.38 -9.49
N ALA A 481 17.13 -10.30 -9.05
CA ALA A 481 17.99 -9.47 -9.88
C ALA A 481 19.09 -8.76 -9.06
N PRO A 482 20.06 -9.49 -8.50
CA PRO A 482 21.05 -8.95 -7.56
C PRO A 482 21.93 -7.81 -8.11
N LYS A 483 22.06 -7.69 -9.44
CA LYS A 483 22.80 -6.60 -10.10
C LYS A 483 21.94 -5.40 -10.48
N ARG A 484 20.63 -5.44 -10.20
CA ARG A 484 19.65 -4.44 -10.64
C ARG A 484 19.04 -3.65 -9.48
N GLY A 485 19.79 -3.52 -8.39
CA GLY A 485 19.39 -2.63 -7.32
C GLY A 485 20.45 -2.47 -6.24
N VAL A 486 20.17 -1.57 -5.32
CA VAL A 486 20.96 -1.32 -4.12
C VAL A 486 20.01 -1.09 -2.94
N ALA A 487 20.40 -1.57 -1.76
CA ALA A 487 19.72 -1.25 -0.51
C ALA A 487 20.55 -0.29 0.34
N LEU A 488 19.89 0.74 0.86
CA LEU A 488 20.48 1.79 1.68
C LEU A 488 19.86 1.79 3.08
N ASP A 489 20.65 2.15 4.09
CA ASP A 489 20.21 2.11 5.50
C ASP A 489 19.36 3.34 5.87
N ASP A 490 19.71 4.53 5.38
CA ASP A 490 19.14 5.82 5.77
C ASP A 490 19.11 6.86 4.64
N LEU A 491 18.56 8.04 4.95
CA LEU A 491 18.39 9.15 4.01
C LEU A 491 19.73 9.78 3.61
N ASP A 492 20.71 9.81 4.52
CA ASP A 492 22.02 10.38 4.21
C ASP A 492 22.73 9.55 3.14
N SER A 493 22.67 8.23 3.27
CA SER A 493 23.17 7.29 2.26
C SER A 493 22.41 7.41 0.93
N LEU A 494 21.10 7.69 0.96
CA LEU A 494 20.31 7.96 -0.24
C LEU A 494 20.75 9.23 -0.95
N PHE A 495 20.94 10.32 -0.22
CA PHE A 495 21.36 11.57 -0.83
C PHE A 495 22.80 11.51 -1.35
N GLU A 496 23.71 10.88 -0.61
CA GLU A 496 25.10 10.67 -1.04
C GLU A 496 25.19 9.87 -2.35
N LEU A 497 24.33 8.87 -2.52
CA LEU A 497 24.26 8.08 -3.76
C LEU A 497 23.95 8.95 -5.00
N PHE A 498 23.11 9.99 -4.85
CA PHE A 498 22.75 10.91 -5.93
C PHE A 498 23.78 12.04 -6.10
N ASP A 499 24.37 12.52 -4.99
CA ASP A 499 25.38 13.58 -5.03
C ASP A 499 26.70 13.10 -5.66
N SER A 500 27.18 11.92 -5.29
CA SER A 500 28.50 11.39 -5.70
C SER A 500 28.61 11.00 -7.18
N GLY A 501 27.50 10.81 -7.88
CA GLY A 501 27.46 10.24 -9.24
C GLY A 501 27.54 8.71 -9.28
N ASP A 502 27.49 8.06 -8.11
CA ASP A 502 27.55 6.60 -7.98
C ASP A 502 26.31 5.92 -8.56
N LEU A 503 25.14 6.58 -8.49
CA LEU A 503 23.90 6.07 -9.07
C LEU A 503 24.05 5.81 -10.58
N GLU A 504 24.59 6.77 -11.32
CA GLU A 504 24.78 6.67 -12.77
C GLU A 504 25.70 5.51 -13.14
N ARG A 505 26.77 5.31 -12.36
CA ARG A 505 27.71 4.21 -12.53
C ARG A 505 27.05 2.85 -12.28
N LEU A 506 26.24 2.74 -11.21
CA LEU A 506 25.50 1.50 -10.90
C LEU A 506 24.45 1.19 -11.97
N VAL A 507 23.68 2.18 -12.39
CA VAL A 507 22.63 2.02 -13.41
C VAL A 507 23.25 1.64 -14.76
N THR A 508 24.35 2.30 -15.16
CA THR A 508 25.04 2.02 -16.43
C THR A 508 25.68 0.63 -16.48
N SER A 509 26.15 0.12 -15.33
CA SER A 509 26.75 -1.21 -15.23
C SER A 509 25.73 -2.34 -15.03
N SER A 510 24.44 -2.00 -14.85
CA SER A 510 23.36 -2.95 -14.63
C SER A 510 22.70 -3.38 -15.95
N PRO A 511 22.38 -4.67 -16.14
CA PRO A 511 21.66 -5.13 -17.32
C PRO A 511 20.19 -4.64 -17.31
N ARG A 512 19.73 -4.07 -18.43
CA ARG A 512 18.36 -3.55 -18.57
C ARG A 512 17.41 -4.61 -19.16
N LEU A 513 17.11 -5.64 -18.39
CA LEU A 513 16.25 -6.75 -18.81
C LEU A 513 14.78 -6.45 -18.54
N ARG A 514 13.94 -6.59 -19.57
CA ARG A 514 12.48 -6.54 -19.43
C ARG A 514 11.93 -7.93 -19.10
N GLY A 515 10.70 -7.97 -18.59
CA GLY A 515 10.06 -9.19 -18.16
C GLY A 515 8.56 -9.03 -18.00
N ALA A 516 7.95 -10.01 -17.33
CA ALA A 516 6.54 -10.03 -16.98
C ALA A 516 6.37 -10.36 -15.51
N VAL A 517 5.29 -9.86 -14.92
CA VAL A 517 4.79 -10.31 -13.61
C VAL A 517 3.61 -11.23 -13.88
N LEU A 518 3.73 -12.49 -13.47
CA LEU A 518 2.64 -13.47 -13.60
C LEU A 518 2.19 -13.88 -12.20
N SER A 519 0.88 -13.96 -12.01
CA SER A 519 0.32 -14.56 -10.80
C SER A 519 0.68 -16.04 -10.76
N ASP A 520 1.01 -16.52 -9.56
CA ASP A 520 1.52 -17.86 -9.41
C ASP A 520 0.39 -18.89 -9.46
N ARG A 521 0.43 -19.83 -10.42
CA ARG A 521 -0.46 -21.00 -10.41
C ARG A 521 -0.20 -21.92 -9.20
N HIS A 522 0.94 -21.80 -8.51
CA HIS A 522 1.20 -22.50 -7.24
C HIS A 522 0.31 -22.01 -6.09
N SER A 523 -0.34 -20.85 -6.22
CA SER A 523 -1.43 -20.42 -5.33
C SER A 523 -2.50 -21.50 -5.24
N TYR A 524 -2.73 -22.26 -6.31
CA TYR A 524 -3.64 -23.40 -6.30
C TYR A 524 -3.29 -24.40 -5.18
N GLY A 525 -2.03 -24.73 -4.93
CA GLY A 525 -1.65 -25.68 -3.87
C GLY A 525 -1.90 -25.17 -2.45
N TRP A 526 -2.06 -23.87 -2.24
CA TRP A 526 -2.53 -23.31 -0.97
C TRP A 526 -4.05 -23.26 -0.89
N VAL A 527 -4.62 -22.84 -2.01
CA VAL A 527 -6.03 -22.62 -2.22
C VAL A 527 -6.80 -23.95 -2.23
N THR A 528 -6.20 -25.06 -2.65
CA THR A 528 -6.87 -26.36 -2.85
C THR A 528 -6.16 -27.60 -2.33
N ALA A 529 -4.92 -27.55 -1.81
CA ALA A 529 -4.21 -28.81 -1.48
C ALA A 529 -4.96 -29.66 -0.43
N GLN A 530 -5.66 -30.68 -0.96
CA GLN A 530 -5.53 -32.06 -0.56
C GLN A 530 -4.05 -32.37 -0.34
N ARG A 531 -3.75 -32.90 0.84
CA ARG A 531 -2.48 -33.45 1.26
C ARG A 531 -1.68 -34.06 0.09
N GLN A 532 -0.53 -33.47 -0.21
CA GLN A 532 0.60 -34.17 -0.82
C GLN A 532 1.26 -35.19 0.15
N LEU A 533 0.51 -35.70 1.14
CA LEU A 533 0.98 -36.66 2.16
C LEU A 533 0.46 -38.09 1.95
N GLU A 534 -0.39 -38.36 0.95
CA GLU A 534 -0.86 -39.73 0.68
C GLU A 534 -0.04 -40.48 -0.39
N LYS A 535 0.82 -39.79 -1.16
CA LYS A 535 1.67 -40.46 -2.17
C LYS A 535 3.02 -40.96 -1.67
N ILE A 536 3.42 -40.63 -0.44
CA ILE A 536 4.68 -41.14 0.15
C ILE A 536 4.42 -42.41 0.99
N GLY A 537 3.17 -42.68 1.40
CA GLY A 537 2.77 -43.89 2.13
C GLY A 537 2.42 -45.09 1.25
N ALA A 538 2.08 -44.88 -0.03
CA ALA A 538 1.67 -45.96 -0.95
C ALA A 538 2.81 -46.50 -1.83
N SER A 539 3.98 -45.84 -1.87
CA SER A 539 5.15 -46.32 -2.63
C SER A 539 6.16 -47.10 -1.79
N HIS A 540 5.97 -47.22 -0.47
CA HIS A 540 6.86 -47.98 0.41
C HIS A 540 6.26 -49.28 0.96
N GLN A 541 5.07 -49.69 0.49
CA GLN A 541 4.47 -50.99 0.80
C GLN A 541 4.41 -51.95 -0.41
N HIS A 542 5.00 -51.59 -1.55
CA HIS A 542 5.03 -52.47 -2.74
C HIS A 542 6.43 -52.97 -3.16
N ASP A 543 7.50 -52.50 -2.51
CA ASP A 543 8.87 -52.93 -2.82
C ASP A 543 9.52 -53.86 -1.78
N SER A 544 8.78 -54.34 -0.77
CA SER A 544 9.28 -55.28 0.24
C SER A 544 8.89 -56.75 0.04
N GLU A 545 8.20 -57.11 -1.05
CA GLU A 545 7.76 -58.51 -1.32
C GLU A 545 8.42 -59.16 -2.56
N LYS A 546 9.49 -58.60 -3.11
CA LYS A 546 10.21 -59.20 -4.27
C LYS A 546 11.71 -59.41 -4.09
N VAL A 547 12.16 -59.74 -2.88
CA VAL A 547 13.53 -60.28 -2.68
C VAL A 547 13.48 -61.53 -1.79
N THR A 548 12.84 -62.58 -2.30
CA THR A 548 13.12 -63.97 -1.93
C THR A 548 12.82 -64.83 -3.15
N HIS A 549 13.85 -65.10 -3.96
CA HIS A 549 14.08 -66.31 -4.79
C HIS A 549 15.07 -65.95 -5.90
N GLY A 550 16.30 -66.48 -5.79
CA GLY A 550 17.40 -66.28 -6.72
C GLY A 550 18.73 -66.47 -6.02
#